data_AF-A0AA95SFN9-F1
#
_entry.id   AF-A0AA95SFN9-F1
#
_cell.length_a   1.000
_cell.length_b   1.000
_cell.length_c   1.000
_cell.angle_alpha   90.00
_cell.angle_beta   90.00
_cell.angle_gamma   90.00
#
_symmetry.space_group_name_H-M   'P 1'
#
loop_
_entity.id
_entity.type
_entity.pdbx_description
1 polymer ?
#
loop_
_entity_poly.entity_id
_entity_poly.type
_entity_poly.pdbx_seq_one_letter_code
_entity_poly.pdbx_strand_id
1 'polypeptide(L)' 'MDELKDYVAADLSSNLVSEIKSLEEKLSEQANKEVVVIAYEKDN' A
#
# COMPACT_ATOMS: atom_id res chain seq x y z
N MET A 1 -12.76 20.23 0.74
CA MET A 1 -11.82 19.89 1.83
C MET A 1 -12.48 18.80 2.65
N ASP A 2 -12.15 17.53 2.35
CA ASP A 2 -12.25 16.32 3.19
C ASP A 2 -12.54 15.02 2.41
N GLU A 3 -12.06 14.87 1.16
CA GLU A 3 -12.12 13.58 0.45
C GLU A 3 -11.31 12.47 1.15
N LEU A 4 -10.38 12.82 2.05
CA LEU A 4 -9.59 11.87 2.84
C LEU A 4 -10.35 11.24 4.02
N LYS A 5 -11.52 11.78 4.41
CA LYS A 5 -12.31 11.22 5.51
C LYS A 5 -13.05 9.93 5.13
N ASP A 6 -13.10 9.61 3.84
CA ASP A 6 -13.81 8.44 3.30
C ASP A 6 -12.85 7.28 3.00
N TYR A 7 -11.60 7.33 3.43
CA TYR A 7 -10.61 6.28 3.16
C TYR A 7 -10.14 5.62 4.45
N VAL A 8 -10.35 4.32 4.55
CA VAL A 8 -9.85 3.48 5.64
C VAL A 8 -8.71 2.59 5.14
N ALA A 9 -7.88 2.11 6.06
CA ALA A 9 -6.83 1.17 5.71
C ALA A 9 -7.48 -0.08 5.10
N ALA A 10 -7.04 -0.48 3.91
CA ALA A 10 -7.62 -1.62 3.22
C ALA A 10 -7.39 -2.90 4.03
N ASP A 11 -8.43 -3.69 4.23
CA ASP A 11 -8.29 -5.02 4.84
C ASP A 11 -7.79 -6.01 3.76
N LEU A 12 -6.48 -6.21 3.73
CA LEU A 12 -5.82 -7.03 2.72
C LEU A 12 -5.59 -8.46 3.22
N SER A 13 -5.91 -9.44 2.38
CA SER A 13 -5.53 -10.83 2.64
C SER A 13 -4.01 -10.99 2.80
N SER A 14 -3.58 -11.91 3.66
CA SER A 14 -2.16 -12.13 3.96
C SER A 14 -1.29 -12.44 2.72
N ASN A 15 -1.87 -13.13 1.72
CA ASN A 15 -1.19 -13.42 0.47
C ASN A 15 -0.88 -12.12 -0.30
N LEU A 16 -1.87 -11.23 -0.41
CA LEU A 16 -1.72 -9.95 -1.09
C LEU A 16 -0.74 -9.02 -0.35
N VAL A 17 -0.76 -9.00 0.99
CA VAL A 17 0.24 -8.26 1.79
C VAL A 17 1.66 -8.75 1.48
N SER A 18 1.84 -10.07 1.30
CA SER A 18 3.16 -10.65 1.01
C SER A 18 3.63 -10.26 -0.40
N GLU A 19 2.74 -10.27 -1.39
CA GLU A 19 3.04 -9.81 -2.75
C GLU A 19 3.41 -8.32 -2.79
N ILE A 20 2.70 -7.48 -2.03
CA ILE A 20 3.00 -6.05 -1.92
C ILE A 20 4.39 -5.83 -1.33
N LYS A 21 4.76 -6.54 -0.26
CA LYS A 21 6.11 -6.44 0.33
C LYS A 21 7.21 -6.83 -0.66
N SER A 22 7.01 -7.93 -1.40
CA SER A 22 7.96 -8.32 -2.46
C SER A 22 8.05 -7.28 -3.59
N LEU A 23 6.98 -6.54 -3.86
CA LEU A 23 7.01 -5.43 -4.80
C LEU A 23 7.75 -4.21 -4.23
N GLU A 24 7.48 -3.83 -2.98
CA GLU A 24 8.16 -2.74 -2.27
C GLU A 24 9.68 -2.94 -2.27
N GLU A 25 10.15 -4.15 -1.96
CA GLU A 25 11.57 -4.52 -1.97
C GLU A 25 12.19 -4.31 -3.36
N LYS A 26 11.57 -4.87 -4.41
CA LYS A 26 12.06 -4.74 -5.79
C LYS A 26 12.13 -3.29 -6.26
N LEU A 27 11.10 -2.49 -5.94
CA LEU A 27 11.07 -1.08 -6.29
C LEU A 27 12.12 -0.30 -5.51
N SER A 28 12.34 -0.65 -4.24
CA SER A 28 13.34 0.00 -3.40
C SER A 28 14.75 -0.21 -3.93
N GLU A 29 15.07 -1.45 -4.33
CA GLU A 29 16.34 -1.80 -4.97
C GLU A 29 16.55 -1.05 -6.29
N GLN A 30 15.54 -1.02 -7.16
CA GLN A 30 15.61 -0.33 -8.45
C GLN A 30 15.74 1.19 -8.31
N ALA A 31 15.03 1.78 -7.35
CA ALA A 31 15.05 3.22 -7.10
C ALA A 31 16.27 3.67 -6.28
N ASN A 32 17.02 2.73 -5.70
CA ASN A 32 18.06 2.96 -4.69
C ASN A 32 17.57 3.89 -3.57
N LYS A 33 16.31 3.68 -3.14
CA LYS A 33 15.59 4.47 -2.15
C LYS A 33 14.58 3.57 -1.46
N GLU A 34 14.23 3.86 -0.22
CA GLU A 34 13.12 3.17 0.45
C GLU A 34 11.79 3.53 -0.22
N VAL A 35 11.02 2.50 -0.59
CA VAL A 35 9.67 2.62 -1.16
C VAL A 35 8.69 1.98 -0.19
N VAL A 36 7.64 2.73 0.15
CA VAL A 36 6.54 2.30 1.01
C VAL A 36 5.24 2.39 0.21
N VAL A 37 4.45 1.33 0.20
CA VAL A 37 3.15 1.23 -0.45
C VAL A 37 2.06 1.33 0.62
N ILE A 38 1.11 2.25 0.41
CA ILE A 38 -0.03 2.41 1.30
C ILE A 38 -1.31 2.16 0.50
N ALA A 39 -2.07 1.15 0.92
CA ALA A 39 -3.35 0.79 0.30
C ALA A 39 -4.51 1.26 1.19
N TYR A 40 -5.49 1.90 0.56
CA TYR A 40 -6.71 2.39 1.19
C TYR A 40 -7.93 1.90 0.42
N GLU A 41 -9.01 1.63 1.13
CA GLU A 41 -10.32 1.38 0.54
C GLU A 41 -11.24 2.57 0.83
N LYS A 42 -12.19 2.80 -0.08
CA LYS A 42 -13.20 3.83 0.11
C LYS A 42 -14.31 3.27 0.99
N ASP A 43 -14.51 3.89 2.14
CA ASP A 43 -15.66 3.64 3.01
C ASP A 43 -16.92 4.14 2.27
N ASN A 44 -17.87 3.24 2.02
CA ASN A 44 -19.07 3.50 1.20
C ASN A 44 -20.22 4.10 2.01
#